data_AF-A0A5U8K3G6-F1
#
_entry.id   AF-A0A5U8K3G6-F1
#
_cell.length_a   1.000
_cell.length_b   1.000
_cell.length_c   1.000
_cell.angle_alpha   90.00
_cell.angle_beta   90.00
_cell.angle_gamma   90.00
#
_symmetry.space_group_name_H-M   'P 1'
#
loop_
_entity.id
_entity.type
_entity.pdbx_description
1 polymer ?
#
loop_
_entity_poly.entity_id
_entity_poly.type
_entity_poly.pdbx_seq_one_letter_code
_entity_poly.pdbx_strand_id
1 'polypeptide(L)'
;MTKLEHYMQRVMTDTGNPDLLNEIHDACRKKQAFCFGAPDGQLVLKPMVKDGIPFVLVWLGICEGYDSVARYLPEVKKLTRMSGGRWAEFHTTRKGFIRLARRLGFERIADDEDGFMVFRIPI
;
A
#
# COMPACT_ATOMS: atom_id res chain seq x y z
N MET A 1 -20.26 7.14 -11.11
CA MET A 1 -19.01 6.57 -10.57
C MET A 1 -18.13 7.72 -10.10
N THR A 2 -17.79 7.75 -8.82
CA THR A 2 -16.86 8.74 -8.26
C THR A 2 -15.44 8.49 -8.80
N LYS A 3 -14.57 9.50 -8.72
CA LYS A 3 -13.19 9.36 -9.17
C LYS A 3 -12.39 8.38 -8.29
N LEU A 4 -12.76 8.23 -7.03
CA LEU A 4 -12.22 7.21 -6.12
C LEU A 4 -12.60 5.79 -6.54
N GLU A 5 -13.88 5.56 -6.88
CA GLU A 5 -14.35 4.27 -7.42
C GLU A 5 -13.60 3.91 -8.71
N HIS A 6 -13.31 4.89 -9.57
CA HIS A 6 -12.50 4.67 -10.76
C HIS A 6 -11.07 4.21 -10.42
N TYR A 7 -10.42 4.81 -9.42
CA TYR A 7 -9.09 4.35 -8.99
C TYR A 7 -9.11 2.95 -8.39
N MET A 8 -10.15 2.60 -7.63
CA MET A 8 -10.31 1.25 -7.10
C MET A 8 -10.42 0.21 -8.23
N GLN A 9 -11.31 0.46 -9.21
CA GLN A 9 -11.48 -0.41 -10.38
C GLN A 9 -10.18 -0.57 -11.17
N ARG A 10 -9.43 0.53 -11.32
CA ARG A 10 -8.12 0.49 -11.97
C ARG A 10 -7.13 -0.37 -11.19
N VAL A 11 -7.06 -0.25 -9.86
CA VAL A 11 -6.17 -1.10 -9.06
C VAL A 11 -6.54 -2.57 -9.22
N MET A 12 -7.82 -2.93 -9.12
CA MET A 12 -8.29 -4.31 -9.31
C MET A 12 -7.91 -4.88 -10.69
N THR A 13 -8.02 -4.06 -11.73
CA THR A 13 -7.62 -4.43 -13.10
C THR A 13 -6.10 -4.57 -13.21
N ASP A 14 -5.35 -3.57 -12.72
CA ASP A 14 -3.89 -3.51 -12.78
C ASP A 14 -3.24 -4.65 -11.94
N THR A 15 -3.94 -5.17 -10.92
CA THR A 15 -3.51 -6.30 -10.09
C THR A 15 -4.07 -7.64 -10.56
N GLY A 16 -4.98 -7.66 -11.53
CA GLY A 16 -5.69 -8.88 -11.93
C GLY A 16 -6.53 -9.53 -10.82
N ASN A 17 -6.91 -8.76 -9.79
CA ASN A 17 -7.68 -9.27 -8.64
C ASN A 17 -9.07 -8.60 -8.58
N PRO A 18 -10.13 -9.26 -9.10
CA PRO A 18 -11.50 -8.74 -9.05
C PRO A 18 -12.13 -8.81 -7.65
N ASP A 19 -11.57 -9.56 -6.71
CA ASP A 19 -12.08 -9.74 -5.34
C ASP A 19 -11.35 -8.88 -4.30
N LEU A 20 -10.36 -8.08 -4.72
CA LEU A 20 -9.50 -7.28 -3.84
C LEU A 20 -10.29 -6.44 -2.81
N LEU A 21 -11.38 -5.80 -3.22
CA LEU A 21 -12.18 -4.98 -2.30
C LEU A 21 -12.93 -5.82 -1.26
N ASN A 22 -13.40 -7.01 -1.65
CA ASN A 22 -14.04 -7.95 -0.73
C ASN A 22 -13.01 -8.50 0.28
N GLU A 23 -11.81 -8.84 -0.20
CA GLU A 23 -10.71 -9.28 0.66
C GLU A 23 -10.29 -8.21 1.68
N ILE A 24 -10.14 -6.96 1.23
CA ILE A 24 -9.81 -5.82 2.09
C ILE A 24 -10.92 -5.62 3.13
N HIS A 25 -12.19 -5.64 2.70
CA HIS A 25 -13.33 -5.48 3.59
C HIS A 25 -13.36 -6.57 4.67
N ASP A 26 -13.19 -7.83 4.28
CA ASP A 26 -13.17 -8.96 5.21
C ASP A 26 -11.98 -8.91 6.16
N ALA A 27 -10.80 -8.55 5.67
CA ALA A 27 -9.62 -8.34 6.51
C ALA A 27 -9.84 -7.20 7.52
N CYS A 28 -10.49 -6.10 7.12
CA CYS A 28 -10.85 -5.01 8.02
C CYS A 28 -11.83 -5.48 9.11
N ARG A 29 -12.88 -6.23 8.73
CA ARG A 29 -13.84 -6.81 9.69
C ARG A 29 -13.17 -7.75 10.70
N LYS A 30 -12.17 -8.50 10.26
CA LYS A 30 -11.37 -9.42 11.09
C LYS A 30 -10.22 -8.73 11.83
N LYS A 31 -10.09 -7.40 11.73
CA LYS A 31 -9.00 -6.60 12.34
C LYS A 31 -7.59 -7.02 11.88
N GLN A 32 -7.50 -7.53 10.65
CA GLN A 32 -6.26 -7.95 9.99
C GLN A 32 -5.71 -6.86 9.07
N ALA A 33 -6.54 -5.90 8.66
CA ALA A 33 -6.15 -4.70 7.93
C ALA A 33 -6.92 -3.49 8.49
N PHE A 34 -6.40 -2.30 8.22
CA PHE A 34 -6.95 -1.04 8.72
C PHE A 34 -7.08 -0.06 7.57
N CYS A 35 -8.31 0.44 7.35
CA CYS A 35 -8.61 1.45 6.34
C CYS A 35 -8.57 2.84 6.97
N PHE A 36 -7.77 3.72 6.38
CA PHE A 36 -7.60 5.11 6.76
C PHE A 36 -8.18 6.00 5.65
N GLY A 37 -9.18 6.81 6.01
CA GLY A 37 -9.70 7.85 5.14
C GLY A 37 -8.79 9.07 5.17
N ALA A 38 -8.53 9.64 4.00
CA ALA A 38 -7.90 10.95 3.84
C ALA A 38 -8.84 11.89 3.07
N PRO A 39 -8.66 13.22 3.15
CA PRO A 39 -9.56 14.16 2.47
C PRO A 39 -9.68 13.94 0.96
N ASP A 40 -8.63 13.40 0.34
CA ASP A 40 -8.53 13.18 -1.10
C ASP A 40 -8.26 11.71 -1.45
N GLY A 41 -8.44 10.76 -0.53
CA GLY A 41 -8.05 9.37 -0.80
C GLY A 41 -8.34 8.37 0.31
N GLN A 42 -7.89 7.14 0.07
CA GLN A 42 -7.95 6.05 1.02
C GLN A 42 -6.65 5.26 1.02
N LEU A 43 -6.27 4.81 2.20
CA LEU A 43 -5.08 4.02 2.46
C LEU A 43 -5.46 2.80 3.29
N VAL A 44 -5.08 1.61 2.86
CA VAL A 44 -5.27 0.37 3.61
C VAL A 44 -3.90 -0.16 4.01
N LEU A 45 -3.70 -0.29 5.32
CA LEU A 45 -2.48 -0.85 5.89
C LEU A 45 -2.78 -2.21 6.51
N LYS A 46 -1.96 -3.20 6.14
CA LYS A 46 -2.06 -4.57 6.66
C LYS A 46 -0.79 -4.89 7.46
N PRO A 47 -0.87 -5.07 8.79
CA PRO A 47 0.24 -5.61 9.55
C PRO A 47 0.59 -7.01 9.08
N MET A 48 1.88 -7.28 8.93
CA MET A 48 2.43 -8.53 8.42
C MET A 48 3.62 -8.95 9.28
N VAL A 49 4.02 -10.22 9.17
CA VAL A 49 5.22 -10.76 9.82
C VAL A 49 6.02 -11.55 8.78
N LYS A 50 7.32 -11.27 8.70
CA LYS A 50 8.27 -12.02 7.86
C LYS A 50 9.46 -12.42 8.73
N ASP A 51 9.76 -13.72 8.80
CA ASP A 51 10.83 -14.28 9.61
C ASP A 51 10.78 -13.83 11.09
N GLY A 52 9.57 -13.74 11.65
CA GLY A 52 9.32 -13.27 13.02
C GLY A 52 9.43 -11.74 13.20
N ILE A 53 9.75 -10.99 12.14
CA ILE A 53 9.89 -9.54 12.20
C ILE A 53 8.61 -8.87 11.66
N PRO A 54 7.94 -8.03 12.46
CA PRO A 54 6.75 -7.31 12.02
C PRO A 54 7.07 -6.21 11.00
N PHE A 55 6.19 -6.07 10.02
CA PHE A 55 6.20 -4.99 9.03
C PHE A 55 4.78 -4.61 8.63
N VAL A 56 4.62 -3.56 7.83
CA VAL A 56 3.31 -3.16 7.30
C VAL A 56 3.31 -3.21 5.78
N LEU A 57 2.34 -3.91 5.21
CA LEU A 57 2.02 -3.81 3.79
C LEU A 57 1.07 -2.64 3.56
N VAL A 58 1.46 -1.72 2.66
CA VAL A 58 0.55 -0.76 2.05
C VAL A 58 -0.25 -1.51 0.99
N TRP A 59 -1.39 -2.07 1.40
CA TRP A 59 -2.17 -2.98 0.56
C TRP A 59 -2.98 -2.23 -0.50
N LEU A 60 -3.50 -1.05 -0.16
CA LEU A 60 -4.16 -0.16 -1.10
C LEU A 60 -3.78 1.28 -0.79
N GLY A 61 -3.44 2.06 -1.81
CA GLY A 61 -3.27 3.50 -1.71
C GLY A 61 -3.85 4.18 -2.93
N ILE A 62 -4.99 4.84 -2.75
CA ILE A 62 -5.69 5.57 -3.82
C ILE A 62 -5.90 7.01 -3.36
N CYS A 63 -5.58 7.97 -4.21
CA CYS A 63 -5.64 9.37 -3.84
C CYS A 63 -5.76 10.24 -5.10
N GLU A 64 -6.52 11.32 -4.96
CA GLU A 64 -6.60 12.40 -5.91
C GLU A 64 -5.46 13.41 -5.73
N GLY A 65 -5.06 14.05 -6.83
CA GLY A 65 -4.01 15.05 -6.80
C GLY A 65 -2.59 14.48 -6.95
N TYR A 66 -1.62 15.38 -6.96
CA TYR A 66 -0.23 15.08 -7.25
C TYR A 66 0.54 14.70 -5.98
N ASP A 67 1.64 13.95 -6.15
CA ASP A 67 2.59 13.58 -5.10
C ASP A 67 1.96 12.96 -3.83
N SER A 68 0.82 12.29 -3.96
CA SER A 68 0.09 11.66 -2.85
C SER A 68 0.96 10.71 -2.02
N VAL A 69 1.79 9.91 -2.68
CA VAL A 69 2.74 9.02 -2.00
C VAL A 69 3.67 9.82 -1.09
N ALA A 70 4.26 10.92 -1.57
CA ALA A 70 5.16 11.73 -0.77
C ALA A 70 4.44 12.41 0.41
N ARG A 71 3.20 12.88 0.19
CA ARG A 71 2.36 13.51 1.22
C ARG A 71 1.99 12.55 2.35
N TYR A 72 1.63 11.31 2.03
CA TYR A 72 1.16 10.34 3.01
C TYR A 72 2.25 9.42 3.57
N LEU A 73 3.44 9.38 2.96
CA LEU A 73 4.56 8.56 3.43
C LEU A 73 4.95 8.83 4.90
N PRO A 74 5.01 10.08 5.41
CA PRO A 74 5.27 10.32 6.82
C PRO A 74 4.26 9.64 7.76
N GLU A 75 2.97 9.67 7.41
CA GLU A 75 1.93 9.02 8.21
C GLU A 75 2.00 7.49 8.11
N VAL A 76 2.28 6.94 6.92
CA VAL A 76 2.56 5.51 6.75
C VAL A 76 3.72 5.08 7.67
N LYS A 77 4.82 5.86 7.70
CA LYS A 77 5.97 5.55 8.56
C LYS A 77 5.61 5.60 10.04
N LYS A 78 4.85 6.62 10.45
CA LYS A 78 4.37 6.77 11.83
C LYS A 78 3.48 5.60 12.24
N LEU A 79 2.48 5.25 11.44
CA LEU A 79 1.57 4.14 11.71
C LEU A 79 2.30 2.79 11.73
N THR A 80 3.26 2.60 10.83
CA THR A 80 4.13 1.41 10.82
C THR A 80 4.96 1.32 12.10
N ARG A 81 5.53 2.43 12.58
CA ARG A 81 6.25 2.45 13.86
C ARG A 81 5.33 2.11 15.03
N MET A 82 4.14 2.70 15.06
CA MET A 82 3.15 2.50 16.13
C MET A 82 2.65 1.05 16.20
N SER A 83 2.58 0.35 15.06
CA SER A 83 2.22 -1.07 15.03
C SER A 83 3.39 -2.02 15.34
N GLY A 84 4.57 -1.47 15.67
CA GLY A 84 5.80 -2.23 15.92
C GLY A 84 6.53 -2.68 14.65
N GLY A 85 6.06 -2.28 13.47
CA GLY A 85 6.66 -2.60 12.18
C GLY A 85 8.06 -2.00 12.01
N ARG A 86 8.98 -2.77 11.44
CA ARG A 86 10.38 -2.36 11.19
C ARG A 86 10.58 -1.71 9.81
N TRP A 87 9.70 -1.99 8.88
CA TRP A 87 9.65 -1.40 7.54
C TRP A 87 8.20 -1.40 7.04
N ALA A 88 7.96 -0.67 5.96
CA ALA A 88 6.75 -0.81 5.16
C ALA A 88 7.08 -1.36 3.77
N GLU A 89 6.18 -2.16 3.20
CA GLU A 89 6.28 -2.66 1.82
C GLU A 89 5.13 -2.14 0.97
N PHE A 90 5.42 -1.89 -0.31
CA PHE A 90 4.44 -1.51 -1.32
C PHE A 90 4.64 -2.35 -2.57
N HIS A 91 3.58 -3.05 -2.95
CA HIS A 91 3.56 -3.99 -4.08
C HIS A 91 2.77 -3.34 -5.21
N THR A 92 3.35 -3.27 -6.41
CA THR A 92 2.68 -2.59 -7.52
C THR A 92 3.12 -3.11 -8.89
N THR A 93 2.19 -3.10 -9.86
CA THR A 93 2.50 -3.32 -11.29
C THR A 93 2.84 -2.00 -12.01
N ARG A 94 2.68 -0.84 -11.34
CA ARG A 94 2.85 0.48 -11.95
C ARG A 94 4.33 0.83 -12.15
N LYS A 95 4.87 0.58 -13.34
CA LYS A 95 6.27 0.92 -13.72
C LYS A 95 6.66 2.38 -13.44
N GLY A 96 5.70 3.31 -13.53
CA GLY A 96 5.91 4.72 -13.21
C GLY A 96 6.34 4.98 -11.76
N PHE A 97 6.07 4.04 -10.85
CA PHE A 97 6.46 4.14 -9.45
C PHE A 97 7.97 3.96 -9.24
N ILE A 98 8.70 3.26 -10.12
CA ILE A 98 10.13 2.95 -9.93
C ILE A 98 10.97 4.21 -9.67
N ARG A 99 10.79 5.27 -10.48
CA ARG A 99 11.53 6.54 -10.31
C ARG A 99 11.12 7.28 -9.04
N LEU A 100 9.82 7.25 -8.71
CA LEU A 100 9.28 7.89 -7.51
C LEU A 100 9.79 7.20 -6.24
N ALA A 101 9.77 5.86 -6.22
CA ALA A 101 10.23 5.02 -5.13
C ALA A 101 11.67 5.37 -4.73
N ARG A 102 12.58 5.41 -5.72
CA ARG A 102 13.98 5.79 -5.50
C ARG A 102 14.11 7.20 -4.92
N ARG A 103 13.34 8.18 -5.43
CA ARG A 103 13.36 9.56 -4.92
C ARG A 103 12.89 9.66 -3.46
N LEU A 104 11.96 8.79 -3.07
CA LEU A 104 11.36 8.78 -1.73
C LEU A 104 12.09 7.86 -0.74
N GLY A 105 13.20 7.25 -1.14
CA GLY A 105 14.02 6.39 -0.28
C GLY A 105 13.48 4.97 -0.10
N PHE A 106 12.65 4.49 -1.03
CA PHE A 106 12.33 3.07 -1.11
C PHE A 106 13.48 2.29 -1.76
N GLU A 107 13.71 1.10 -1.25
CA GLU A 107 14.57 0.07 -1.81
C GLU A 107 13.71 -0.91 -2.60
N ARG A 108 14.07 -1.15 -3.87
CA ARG A 108 13.43 -2.22 -4.65
C ARG A 108 14.04 -3.56 -4.24
N ILE A 109 13.19 -4.53 -3.91
CA ILE A 109 13.62 -5.90 -3.62
C ILE A 109 13.14 -6.85 -4.75
N ALA A 110 13.28 -8.15 -4.56
CA ALA A 110 12.74 -9.14 -5.50
C ALA A 110 11.24 -8.92 -5.68
N ASP A 111 10.78 -9.00 -6.93
CA ASP A 111 9.36 -9.00 -7.27
C ASP A 111 8.69 -10.22 -6.58
N ASP A 112 7.42 -10.11 -6.23
CA ASP A 112 6.71 -11.21 -5.56
C ASP A 112 6.25 -12.30 -6.55
N GLU A 113 5.69 -13.39 -6.02
CA GLU A 113 5.28 -14.57 -6.79
C GLU A 113 4.18 -14.25 -7.83
N ASP A 114 3.39 -13.21 -7.57
CA ASP A 114 2.33 -12.73 -8.45
C ASP A 114 2.85 -11.70 -9.48
N GLY A 115 4.16 -11.43 -9.49
CA GLY A 115 4.82 -10.54 -10.45
C GLY A 115 4.70 -9.05 -10.13
N PHE A 116 4.31 -8.67 -8.91
CA PHE A 116 4.35 -7.28 -8.47
C PHE A 116 5.77 -6.86 -8.15
N MET A 117 6.12 -5.63 -8.55
CA MET A 117 7.34 -5.01 -8.07
C MET A 117 7.17 -4.66 -6.59
N VAL A 118 8.13 -5.09 -5.78
CA VAL A 118 8.10 -4.87 -4.33
C VAL A 118 9.10 -3.78 -3.93
N PHE A 119 8.60 -2.80 -3.19
CA PHE A 119 9.37 -1.68 -2.69
C PHE A 119 9.28 -1.63 -1.17
N ARG A 120 10.43 -1.66 -0.51
CA ARG A 120 10.55 -1.57 0.94
C ARG A 120 11.01 -0.17 1.35
N ILE A 121 10.51 0.36 2.46
CA ILE A 121 11.05 1.56 3.08
C ILE A 121 11.28 1.37 4.58
N PRO A 122 12.49 1.68 5.10
CA PRO A 122 12.76 1.59 6.53
C PRO A 122 12.02 2.68 7.32
N ILE A 123 11.70 2.35 8.58
CA ILE A 123 11.01 3.22 9.56
C ILE A 123 11.99 3.85 10.54
#